data_AF-A0A131XWV7-F1
#
_entry.id   AF-A0A131XWV7-F1
#
_cell.length_a   1.000
_cell.length_b   1.000
_cell.length_c   1.000
_cell.angle_alpha   90.00
_cell.angle_beta   90.00
_cell.angle_gamma   90.00
#
_symmetry.space_group_name_H-M   'P 1'
#
loop_
_entity.id
_entity.type
_entity.pdbx_description
1 polymer ?
#
loop_
_entity_poly.entity_id
_entity_poly.type
_entity_poly.pdbx_seq_one_letter_code
_entity_poly.pdbx_strand_id
1 'polypeptide(L)'
;MDRSHRGIYDSTLLGILSNEGQIYPFLDAIFDFLYRRTDFYHVKNSPSDKLGFPPGIARRLVRIAFQKYNNLASSASEEVEEKVSIAPTEGPELTVPSSAGVVEIETTATSDDTLESNNNDFCELQEADTDAEPQDTTPDSKEKADETLANNGTVGKLDADVGKANVSGADDDPNYDPVQARFQSHPESYNGAIRDGYCWSQSIHDLDVRVKVGAEVTSRNQVRVDLSHTHLKVQVQDVGTDSWSAPVDGDLPWRIKLDDSIWTLVPGDHILVNMEKAEERWWDQLLVSEAKINVRAIDPSKPFEDLDEESQAKIQELTYNNIQRQMGRKTPKQEKVENLLREAWDKDGSPFKGQPFDPSIVNVSNYDDL
;
A
#
# COMPACT_ATOMS: atom_id res chain seq x y z
N MET A 1 4.91 1.61 16.62
CA MET A 1 4.55 1.31 15.22
C MET A 1 4.89 -0.14 14.97
N ASP A 2 3.94 -0.87 14.42
CA ASP A 2 4.12 -2.24 13.97
C ASP A 2 5.32 -2.35 13.02
N ARG A 3 6.22 -3.30 13.27
CA ARG A 3 7.44 -3.50 12.47
C ARG A 3 7.12 -4.04 11.07
N SER A 4 5.91 -4.60 10.88
CA SER A 4 5.46 -5.20 9.62
C SER A 4 5.33 -4.20 8.45
N HIS A 5 5.15 -2.92 8.74
CA HIS A 5 4.91 -1.89 7.71
C HIS A 5 6.13 -1.03 7.35
N ARG A 6 7.33 -1.40 7.83
CA ARG A 6 8.55 -0.62 7.59
C ARG A 6 9.14 -1.00 6.23
N GLY A 7 9.24 -0.02 5.33
CA GLY A 7 9.94 -0.17 4.05
C GLY A 7 9.08 -0.52 2.84
N ILE A 8 7.76 -0.60 2.99
CA ILE A 8 6.83 -0.94 1.88
C ILE A 8 6.98 0.00 0.67
N TYR A 9 7.34 1.26 0.91
CA TYR A 9 7.52 2.26 -0.14
C TYR A 9 8.98 2.47 -0.55
N ASP A 10 9.93 1.70 0.00
CA ASP A 10 11.36 1.95 -0.20
C ASP A 10 11.76 1.82 -1.67
N SER A 11 11.21 0.85 -2.41
CA SER A 11 11.48 0.69 -3.85
C SER A 11 11.09 1.93 -4.66
N THR A 12 9.94 2.52 -4.36
CA THR A 12 9.44 3.73 -5.05
C THR A 12 10.23 4.97 -4.62
N LEU A 13 10.47 5.13 -3.31
CA LEU A 13 11.21 6.27 -2.77
C LEU A 13 12.68 6.26 -3.22
N LEU A 14 13.31 5.09 -3.30
CA LEU A 14 14.65 4.92 -3.83
C LEU A 14 14.72 5.26 -5.33
N GLY A 15 13.69 4.90 -6.10
CA GLY A 15 13.61 5.30 -7.52
C GLY A 15 13.59 6.82 -7.69
N ILE A 16 12.80 7.52 -6.88
CA ILE A 16 12.75 9.00 -6.91
C ILE A 16 14.10 9.58 -6.44
N LEU A 17 14.66 9.08 -5.33
CA LEU A 17 15.94 9.56 -4.81
C LEU A 17 17.09 9.33 -5.79
N SER A 18 17.12 8.20 -6.49
CA SER A 18 18.12 7.90 -7.50
C SER A 18 18.04 8.83 -8.72
N ASN A 19 16.83 9.28 -9.09
CA ASN A 19 16.64 10.21 -10.19
C ASN A 19 17.09 11.62 -9.83
N GLU A 20 16.76 12.07 -8.62
CA GLU A 20 17.11 13.41 -8.13
C GLU A 20 18.59 13.53 -7.72
N GLY A 21 19.20 12.42 -7.28
CA GLY A 21 20.62 12.32 -6.93
C GLY A 21 21.05 13.06 -5.66
N GLN A 22 20.19 13.89 -5.08
CA GLN A 22 20.42 14.64 -3.85
C GLN A 22 19.19 14.63 -2.94
N ILE A 23 19.42 14.74 -1.62
CA ILE A 23 18.34 14.68 -0.63
C ILE A 23 17.39 15.89 -0.68
N TYR A 24 17.91 17.09 -0.96
CA TYR A 24 17.09 18.29 -0.97
C TYR A 24 16.09 18.32 -2.15
N PRO A 25 16.49 18.08 -3.41
CA PRO A 25 15.55 17.94 -4.53
C PRO A 25 14.55 16.79 -4.34
N PHE A 26 14.98 15.68 -3.72
CA PHE A 26 14.07 14.61 -3.34
C PHE A 26 12.99 15.06 -2.36
N LEU A 27 13.37 15.79 -1.30
CA LEU A 27 12.40 16.35 -0.35
C LEU A 27 11.51 17.40 -1.02
N ASP A 28 12.06 18.22 -1.91
CA ASP A 28 11.31 19.21 -2.69
C ASP A 28 10.26 18.53 -3.57
N ALA A 29 10.58 17.42 -4.23
CA ALA A 29 9.63 16.63 -5.01
C ALA A 29 8.48 16.07 -4.15
N ILE A 30 8.76 15.66 -2.91
CA ILE A 30 7.73 15.22 -1.95
C ILE A 30 6.83 16.41 -1.56
N PHE A 31 7.41 17.56 -1.24
CA PHE A 31 6.63 18.73 -0.85
C PHE A 31 5.85 19.34 -2.02
N ASP A 32 6.39 19.30 -3.24
CA ASP A 32 5.69 19.65 -4.48
C ASP A 32 4.49 18.71 -4.73
N PHE A 33 4.66 17.40 -4.53
CA PHE A 33 3.55 16.46 -4.59
C PHE A 33 2.46 16.79 -3.56
N LEU A 34 2.84 17.04 -2.30
CA LEU A 34 1.90 17.43 -1.25
C LEU A 34 1.19 18.74 -1.60
N TYR A 35 1.89 19.70 -2.21
CA TYR A 35 1.29 20.94 -2.66
C TYR A 35 0.27 20.75 -3.80
N ARG A 36 0.59 19.94 -4.82
CA ARG A 36 -0.23 19.81 -6.02
C ARG A 36 -1.37 18.80 -5.91
N ARG A 37 -1.19 17.75 -5.11
CA ARG A 37 -2.07 16.57 -5.10
C ARG A 37 -2.82 16.37 -3.80
N THR A 38 -2.57 17.19 -2.78
CA THR A 38 -3.21 17.07 -1.47
C THR A 38 -3.66 18.42 -0.95
N ASP A 39 -4.46 18.42 0.11
CA ASP A 39 -4.90 19.62 0.81
C ASP A 39 -3.89 20.08 1.89
N PHE A 40 -2.67 19.54 1.91
CA PHE A 40 -1.69 19.74 2.97
C PHE A 40 -1.33 21.21 3.25
N TYR A 41 -1.25 22.04 2.20
CA TYR A 41 -0.96 23.47 2.32
C TYR A 41 -2.21 24.37 2.33
N HIS A 42 -3.41 23.80 2.29
CA HIS A 42 -4.64 24.58 2.37
C HIS A 42 -4.89 24.94 3.85
N VAL A 43 -5.04 26.24 4.12
CA VAL A 43 -5.33 26.74 5.46
C VAL A 43 -6.84 26.88 5.65
N LYS A 44 -7.39 26.22 6.66
CA LYS A 44 -8.77 26.41 7.09
C LYS A 44 -8.90 27.72 7.84
N ASN A 45 -9.71 28.64 7.30
CA ASN A 45 -9.98 29.94 7.92
C ASN A 45 -11.31 29.96 8.67
N SER A 46 -12.21 29.00 8.37
CA SER A 46 -13.50 28.83 9.03
C SER A 46 -13.75 27.37 9.44
N PRO A 47 -14.47 27.10 10.55
CA PRO A 47 -14.88 25.74 10.93
C PRO A 47 -15.75 25.02 9.89
N SER A 48 -16.34 25.77 8.95
CA SER A 48 -17.14 25.23 7.84
C SER A 48 -16.31 24.69 6.67
N ASP A 49 -15.00 24.95 6.67
CA ASP A 49 -14.12 24.53 5.57
C ASP A 49 -13.89 23.03 5.62
N LYS A 50 -14.24 22.33 4.53
CA LYS A 50 -14.11 20.87 4.44
C LYS A 50 -12.66 20.43 4.26
N LEU A 51 -11.84 21.21 3.56
CA LEU A 51 -10.49 20.85 3.11
C LEU A 51 -9.39 21.63 3.85
N GLY A 52 -8.25 20.98 4.06
CA GLY A 52 -7.05 21.61 4.62
C GLY A 52 -6.87 21.47 6.13
N PHE A 53 -5.83 22.13 6.64
CA PHE A 53 -5.46 22.11 8.05
C PHE A 53 -5.65 23.49 8.70
N PRO A 54 -5.97 23.56 10.00
CA PRO A 54 -5.90 24.82 10.75
C PRO A 54 -4.49 25.43 10.68
N PRO A 55 -4.36 26.77 10.83
CA PRO A 55 -3.07 27.44 10.79
C PRO A 55 -2.02 26.78 11.69
N GLY A 56 -0.87 26.42 11.12
CA GLY A 56 0.27 25.85 11.84
C GLY A 56 0.27 24.32 12.03
N ILE A 57 -0.85 23.62 11.77
CA ILE A 57 -0.91 22.16 11.94
C ILE A 57 -0.05 21.41 10.92
N ALA A 58 -0.11 21.78 9.64
CA ALA A 58 0.71 21.15 8.59
C ALA A 58 2.22 21.20 8.93
N ARG A 59 2.71 22.38 9.35
CA ARG A 59 4.10 22.56 9.81
C ARG A 59 4.43 21.71 11.04
N ARG A 60 3.47 21.55 11.97
CA ARG A 60 3.64 20.71 13.15
C ARG A 60 3.78 19.23 12.78
N LEU A 61 3.03 18.74 11.79
CA LEU A 61 3.12 17.35 11.33
C LEU A 61 4.50 17.00 10.78
N VAL A 62 5.07 17.84 9.90
CA VAL A 62 6.43 17.65 9.36
C VAL A 62 7.46 17.57 10.48
N ARG A 63 7.36 18.51 11.45
CA ARG A 63 8.27 18.55 12.60
C ARG A 63 8.17 17.30 13.48
N ILE A 64 6.95 16.82 13.75
CA ILE A 64 6.73 15.58 14.51
C ILE A 64 7.36 14.39 13.78
N ALA A 65 7.16 14.28 12.46
CA ALA A 65 7.75 13.22 11.66
C ALA A 65 9.29 13.26 11.70
N PHE A 66 9.88 14.44 11.52
CA PHE A 66 11.33 14.63 11.60
C PHE A 66 11.89 14.24 12.98
N GLN A 67 11.30 14.77 14.06
CA GLN A 67 11.74 14.49 15.43
C GLN A 67 11.67 13.00 15.76
N LYS A 68 10.62 12.30 15.32
CA LYS A 68 10.48 10.86 15.51
C LYS A 68 11.70 10.10 14.96
N TYR A 69 12.10 10.36 13.72
CA TYR A 69 13.24 9.66 13.12
C TYR A 69 14.59 10.15 13.64
N ASN A 70 14.69 11.43 14.01
CA ASN A 70 15.88 11.96 14.68
C ASN A 70 16.14 11.24 16.02
N ASN A 71 15.09 11.06 16.83
CA ASN A 71 15.20 10.34 18.11
C ASN A 71 15.58 8.86 17.90
N LEU A 72 15.03 8.20 16.86
CA LEU A 72 15.42 6.83 16.52
C LEU A 72 16.91 6.71 16.14
N ALA A 73 17.42 7.70 15.41
CA ALA A 73 18.83 7.76 15.03
C ALA A 73 19.72 7.97 16.28
N SER A 74 19.35 8.89 17.17
CA SER A 74 20.06 9.16 18.43
C SER A 74 20.10 7.93 19.36
N SER A 75 18.97 7.25 19.54
CA SER A 75 18.91 6.03 20.37
C SER A 75 19.73 4.88 19.77
N ALA A 76 19.82 4.78 18.44
CA ALA A 76 20.62 3.75 17.79
C ALA A 76 22.14 3.99 17.96
N SER A 77 22.58 5.25 18.05
CA SER A 77 23.98 5.59 18.36
C SER A 77 24.36 5.34 19.82
N GLU A 78 23.46 5.58 20.78
CA GLU A 78 23.70 5.31 22.22
C GLU A 78 23.84 3.81 22.51
N GLU A 79 23.04 2.96 21.86
CA GLU A 79 23.14 1.49 21.97
C GLU A 79 24.46 0.91 21.42
N VAL A 80 25.13 1.64 20.52
CA VAL A 80 26.42 1.24 19.94
C VAL A 80 27.58 1.67 20.86
N GLU A 81 27.52 2.84 21.49
CA GLU A 81 28.54 3.27 22.46
C GLU A 81 28.54 2.41 23.74
N GLU A 82 27.36 2.00 24.23
CA GLU A 82 27.26 1.12 25.41
C GLU A 82 27.88 -0.27 25.14
N LYS A 83 27.72 -0.81 23.92
CA LYS A 83 28.26 -2.13 23.52
C LYS A 83 29.75 -2.12 23.15
N VAL A 84 30.32 -0.97 22.81
CA VAL A 84 31.77 -0.83 22.52
C VAL A 84 32.60 -0.70 23.80
N SER A 85 32.00 -0.35 24.95
CA SER A 85 32.72 -0.22 26.23
C SER A 85 33.03 -1.54 26.96
N ILE A 86 32.61 -2.71 26.43
CA ILE A 86 32.68 -4.01 27.13
C ILE A 86 33.68 -5.03 26.52
N ALA A 87 34.39 -4.74 25.42
CA ALA A 87 35.31 -5.71 24.79
C ALA A 87 36.78 -5.22 24.71
N PRO A 88 37.79 -6.00 25.18
CA PRO A 88 39.21 -5.63 25.08
C PRO A 88 39.78 -5.77 23.66
N THR A 89 40.61 -4.79 23.34
CA THR A 89 41.44 -4.56 22.15
C THR A 89 42.46 -5.67 21.83
N GLU A 90 42.58 -6.06 20.55
CA GLU A 90 43.87 -6.40 19.88
C GLU A 90 43.69 -6.35 18.34
N GLY A 91 44.54 -5.57 17.65
CA GLY A 91 44.52 -5.30 16.18
C GLY A 91 45.24 -6.36 15.31
N PRO A 92 45.75 -6.08 14.07
CA PRO A 92 46.05 -4.77 13.45
C PRO A 92 45.66 -4.53 11.95
N GLU A 93 45.33 -3.26 11.67
CA GLU A 93 45.75 -2.27 10.61
C GLU A 93 46.17 -2.59 9.14
N LEU A 94 45.88 -1.59 8.28
CA LEU A 94 46.34 -1.18 6.91
C LEU A 94 45.35 -1.54 5.75
N THR A 95 44.86 -0.64 4.85
CA THR A 95 45.43 0.61 4.26
C THR A 95 44.42 1.44 3.40
N VAL A 96 44.31 2.76 3.67
CA VAL A 96 44.18 4.04 2.85
C VAL A 96 43.31 4.18 1.56
N PRO A 97 43.03 5.40 0.98
CA PRO A 97 43.04 6.83 1.45
C PRO A 97 41.66 7.56 1.16
N SER A 98 41.23 8.70 1.73
CA SER A 98 41.68 10.11 1.87
C SER A 98 41.49 11.07 0.66
N SER A 99 40.73 12.17 0.90
CA SER A 99 40.66 13.50 0.21
C SER A 99 39.91 13.58 -1.14
N ALA A 100 39.27 14.67 -1.58
CA ALA A 100 38.74 15.93 -1.02
C ALA A 100 38.02 16.64 -2.21
N GLY A 101 36.99 17.44 -1.93
CA GLY A 101 36.30 18.27 -2.94
C GLY A 101 35.26 19.18 -2.31
N VAL A 102 35.72 20.26 -1.67
CA VAL A 102 34.94 21.36 -1.08
C VAL A 102 34.43 22.30 -2.19
N VAL A 103 33.18 22.78 -2.08
CA VAL A 103 32.81 24.18 -2.38
C VAL A 103 31.65 24.60 -1.44
N GLU A 104 31.86 25.73 -0.74
CA GLU A 104 30.97 26.45 0.19
C GLU A 104 29.77 27.10 -0.57
N ILE A 105 28.69 27.60 0.05
CA ILE A 105 28.59 28.94 0.69
C ILE A 105 27.37 29.01 1.65
N GLU A 106 27.69 29.42 2.87
CA GLU A 106 27.03 30.30 3.86
C GLU A 106 25.54 30.70 3.73
N THR A 107 24.81 30.59 4.86
CA THR A 107 24.16 31.77 5.45
C THR A 107 24.04 31.66 6.97
N THR A 108 24.85 32.48 7.65
CA THR A 108 24.75 33.07 8.98
C THR A 108 23.83 32.45 10.03
N ALA A 109 24.48 31.94 11.08
CA ALA A 109 23.91 31.73 12.40
C ALA A 109 23.33 33.02 13.01
N THR A 110 22.21 32.90 13.70
CA THR A 110 22.05 33.61 14.97
C THR A 110 21.35 32.67 15.94
N SER A 111 22.12 32.33 16.96
CA SER A 111 21.77 31.59 18.17
C SER A 111 20.61 32.27 18.89
N ASP A 112 19.63 31.49 19.35
CA ASP A 112 19.36 31.45 20.78
C ASP A 112 18.68 30.14 21.16
N ASP A 113 19.30 29.47 22.12
CA ASP A 113 18.90 28.20 22.69
C ASP A 113 18.28 28.53 24.05
N THR A 114 16.96 28.38 24.19
CA THR A 114 16.33 28.23 25.50
C THR A 114 15.12 27.31 25.39
N LEU A 115 15.34 26.07 25.81
CA LEU A 115 14.29 25.15 26.22
C LEU A 115 13.77 25.57 27.60
N GLU A 116 12.50 25.93 27.70
CA GLU A 116 11.72 25.67 28.91
C GLU A 116 10.37 25.05 28.53
N SER A 117 10.23 23.78 28.92
CA SER A 117 8.96 23.10 29.10
C SER A 117 8.23 23.70 30.29
N ASN A 118 6.92 23.99 30.16
CA ASN A 118 5.89 23.51 31.10
C ASN A 118 4.48 24.00 30.73
N ASN A 119 3.59 23.01 30.58
CA ASN A 119 2.20 22.88 31.04
C ASN A 119 1.18 24.04 30.94
N ASN A 120 0.09 23.70 30.23
CA ASN A 120 -1.34 23.81 30.54
C ASN A 120 -2.00 25.13 31.00
N ASP A 121 -3.25 25.22 30.54
CA ASP A 121 -4.39 26.08 30.92
C ASP A 121 -4.55 27.48 30.30
N PHE A 122 -5.48 27.54 29.35
CA PHE A 122 -6.77 28.24 29.46
C PHE A 122 -6.79 29.55 30.30
N CYS A 123 -6.94 30.69 29.62
CA CYS A 123 -8.03 31.67 29.82
C CYS A 123 -7.86 32.92 28.94
N GLU A 124 -8.87 33.12 28.10
CA GLU A 124 -9.57 34.38 27.77
C GLU A 124 -9.19 35.66 28.54
N LEU A 125 -8.83 36.72 27.80
CA LEU A 125 -9.16 38.14 28.02
C LEU A 125 -9.05 38.83 26.63
N GLN A 126 -10.12 39.29 26.00
CA GLN A 126 -10.86 40.53 26.25
C GLN A 126 -10.07 41.78 25.82
N GLU A 127 -10.45 42.37 24.68
CA GLU A 127 -10.33 43.81 24.46
C GLU A 127 -11.67 44.35 23.93
N ALA A 128 -12.08 45.47 24.52
CA ALA A 128 -13.34 46.15 24.31
C ALA A 128 -13.16 47.35 23.35
N ASP A 129 -14.14 47.49 22.46
CA ASP A 129 -14.80 48.68 21.91
C ASP A 129 -14.01 49.95 21.59
N THR A 130 -14.14 50.39 20.32
CA THR A 130 -14.67 51.73 20.02
C THR A 130 -15.31 51.80 18.62
N ASP A 131 -16.56 52.29 18.61
CA ASP A 131 -17.48 52.53 17.47
C ASP A 131 -17.00 53.52 16.39
N ALA A 132 -17.44 53.32 15.13
CA ALA A 132 -18.23 54.28 14.33
C ALA A 132 -18.47 53.82 12.85
N GLU A 133 -19.76 53.69 12.50
CA GLU A 133 -20.42 53.47 11.18
C GLU A 133 -20.29 54.65 10.16
N PRO A 134 -20.97 54.68 8.98
CA PRO A 134 -21.22 53.67 7.92
C PRO A 134 -21.11 54.30 6.48
N GLN A 135 -21.12 53.52 5.37
CA GLN A 135 -21.74 53.83 4.04
C GLN A 135 -21.73 52.55 3.18
N ASP A 136 -22.85 51.86 2.96
CA ASP A 136 -23.87 52.04 1.90
C ASP A 136 -23.39 51.66 0.48
N THR A 137 -23.87 50.51 -0.02
CA THR A 137 -24.51 50.35 -1.35
C THR A 137 -24.91 48.88 -1.58
N THR A 138 -26.22 48.66 -1.66
CA THR A 138 -26.94 47.52 -2.28
C THR A 138 -26.92 47.69 -3.82
N PRO A 139 -27.37 46.73 -4.70
CA PRO A 139 -28.55 45.88 -4.49
C PRO A 139 -28.67 44.48 -5.18
N ASP A 140 -29.72 43.80 -4.71
CA ASP A 140 -30.66 42.88 -5.40
C ASP A 140 -30.11 41.56 -6.01
N SER A 141 -30.66 40.38 -5.67
CA SER A 141 -32.08 40.06 -5.87
C SER A 141 -32.60 38.91 -4.99
N LYS A 142 -33.62 39.28 -4.20
CA LYS A 142 -34.84 38.58 -3.73
C LYS A 142 -35.02 37.06 -3.91
N GLU A 143 -35.24 36.43 -2.74
CA GLU A 143 -36.12 35.30 -2.47
C GLU A 143 -37.62 35.57 -2.78
N LYS A 144 -38.39 34.49 -2.99
CA LYS A 144 -39.53 34.02 -2.15
C LYS A 144 -40.21 32.83 -2.87
N ALA A 145 -40.33 31.63 -2.30
CA ALA A 145 -41.13 31.19 -1.13
C ALA A 145 -42.65 31.15 -1.40
N ASP A 146 -43.24 29.94 -1.39
CA ASP A 146 -44.31 29.44 -0.48
C ASP A 146 -44.96 28.15 -1.05
N GLU A 147 -44.97 27.02 -0.31
CA GLU A 147 -46.09 26.46 0.50
C GLU A 147 -47.23 25.84 -0.36
N THR A 148 -47.87 24.68 -0.10
CA THR A 148 -48.05 23.82 1.08
C THR A 148 -48.76 22.47 0.74
N LEU A 149 -48.52 21.45 1.59
CA LEU A 149 -49.43 20.41 2.15
C LEU A 149 -50.01 19.19 1.37
N ALA A 150 -49.54 18.00 1.81
CA ALA A 150 -50.26 16.78 2.27
C ALA A 150 -51.06 15.86 1.31
N ASN A 151 -50.65 14.57 1.15
CA ASN A 151 -51.10 13.39 1.94
C ASN A 151 -50.79 12.02 1.28
N ASN A 152 -50.49 11.04 2.15
CA ASN A 152 -50.65 9.57 2.06
C ASN A 152 -49.95 8.68 1.00
N GLY A 153 -49.14 7.74 1.51
CA GLY A 153 -49.46 6.30 1.41
C GLY A 153 -48.73 5.41 0.38
N THR A 154 -47.86 4.54 0.92
CA THR A 154 -47.64 3.13 0.53
C THR A 154 -46.90 2.77 -0.79
N VAL A 155 -45.70 2.21 -0.60
CA VAL A 155 -45.06 1.03 -1.25
C VAL A 155 -45.20 0.85 -2.77
N GLY A 156 -44.07 0.90 -3.47
CA GLY A 156 -43.89 0.20 -4.75
C GLY A 156 -42.79 0.76 -5.66
N LYS A 157 -41.62 0.10 -5.63
CA LYS A 157 -40.80 -0.31 -6.80
C LYS A 157 -40.58 0.70 -7.94
N LEU A 158 -39.35 1.18 -8.12
CA LEU A 158 -38.84 1.65 -9.42
C LEU A 158 -37.34 1.35 -9.57
N ASP A 159 -37.05 0.50 -10.56
CA ASP A 159 -35.81 0.51 -11.34
C ASP A 159 -35.77 1.73 -12.27
N ALA A 160 -34.55 2.23 -12.51
CA ALA A 160 -34.10 3.19 -13.53
C ALA A 160 -34.63 4.64 -13.41
N ASP A 161 -33.85 5.71 -13.55
CA ASP A 161 -32.73 5.92 -14.48
C ASP A 161 -31.86 7.16 -14.14
N VAL A 162 -30.58 7.02 -14.48
CA VAL A 162 -29.53 8.02 -14.83
C VAL A 162 -29.03 9.08 -13.83
N GLY A 163 -27.73 8.95 -13.58
CA GLY A 163 -26.78 10.04 -13.41
C GLY A 163 -25.38 9.61 -13.89
N LYS A 164 -25.07 9.91 -15.16
CA LYS A 164 -23.77 9.66 -15.83
C LYS A 164 -22.62 10.34 -15.09
N ALA A 165 -21.53 9.59 -14.87
CA ALA A 165 -20.18 10.13 -14.80
C ALA A 165 -19.30 9.37 -15.79
N ASN A 166 -18.78 10.08 -16.79
CA ASN A 166 -17.83 9.58 -17.78
C ASN A 166 -16.51 9.22 -17.09
N VAL A 167 -16.07 7.97 -17.21
CA VAL A 167 -14.65 7.60 -17.10
C VAL A 167 -14.32 6.85 -18.39
N SER A 168 -13.75 7.58 -19.34
CA SER A 168 -13.21 7.03 -20.58
C SER A 168 -11.83 6.43 -20.30
N GLY A 169 -11.69 5.10 -20.46
CA GLY A 169 -10.38 4.46 -20.54
C GLY A 169 -10.24 3.02 -20.03
N ALA A 170 -11.30 2.20 -19.93
CA ALA A 170 -11.18 0.84 -19.38
C ALA A 170 -11.95 -0.27 -20.16
N ASP A 171 -12.46 0.01 -21.36
CA ASP A 171 -13.39 -0.90 -22.06
C ASP A 171 -12.73 -1.95 -22.99
N ASP A 172 -11.40 -2.10 -22.99
CA ASP A 172 -10.68 -3.00 -23.92
C ASP A 172 -10.04 -4.24 -23.26
N ASP A 173 -10.21 -4.46 -21.95
CA ASP A 173 -9.77 -5.72 -21.31
C ASP A 173 -10.91 -6.77 -21.37
N PRO A 174 -10.76 -7.89 -22.11
CA PRO A 174 -11.76 -8.96 -22.17
C PRO A 174 -12.01 -9.64 -20.82
N ASN A 175 -11.24 -9.30 -19.80
CA ASN A 175 -11.26 -9.88 -18.47
C ASN A 175 -11.74 -8.90 -17.38
N TYR A 176 -12.17 -7.70 -17.76
CA TYR A 176 -12.68 -6.71 -16.81
C TYR A 176 -14.06 -7.12 -16.27
N ASP A 177 -14.18 -7.24 -14.95
CA ASP A 177 -15.44 -7.44 -14.24
C ASP A 177 -15.68 -6.27 -13.26
N PRO A 178 -16.68 -5.40 -13.51
CA PRO A 178 -16.94 -4.24 -12.67
C PRO A 178 -17.39 -4.62 -11.25
N VAL A 179 -17.97 -5.80 -11.06
CA VAL A 179 -18.35 -6.30 -9.73
C VAL A 179 -17.11 -6.72 -8.96
N GLN A 180 -16.21 -7.45 -9.62
CA GLN A 180 -14.96 -7.88 -9.01
C GLN A 180 -14.04 -6.70 -8.67
N ALA A 181 -13.96 -5.69 -9.54
CA ALA A 181 -13.20 -4.47 -9.29
C ALA A 181 -13.69 -3.72 -8.02
N ARG A 182 -14.99 -3.75 -7.74
CA ARG A 182 -15.55 -3.16 -6.51
C ARG A 182 -15.13 -3.94 -5.27
N PHE A 183 -15.10 -5.27 -5.33
CA PHE A 183 -14.64 -6.08 -4.21
C PHE A 183 -13.14 -5.92 -3.93
N GLN A 184 -12.31 -5.84 -4.98
CA GLN A 184 -10.87 -5.60 -4.86
C GLN A 184 -10.51 -4.22 -4.29
N SER A 185 -11.40 -3.23 -4.40
CA SER A 185 -11.16 -1.90 -3.82
C SER A 185 -11.16 -1.89 -2.29
N HIS A 186 -11.71 -2.92 -1.64
CA HIS A 186 -11.80 -3.03 -0.19
C HIS A 186 -10.90 -4.16 0.33
N PRO A 187 -10.03 -3.91 1.32
CA PRO A 187 -9.13 -4.95 1.86
C PRO A 187 -9.87 -6.19 2.37
N GLU A 188 -11.03 -6.02 2.98
CA GLU A 188 -11.84 -7.11 3.56
C GLU A 188 -12.53 -8.00 2.52
N SER A 189 -12.53 -7.60 1.25
CA SER A 189 -13.09 -8.38 0.15
C SER A 189 -12.10 -8.55 -1.01
N TYR A 190 -10.81 -8.32 -0.76
CA TYR A 190 -9.78 -8.38 -1.77
C TYR A 190 -9.74 -9.77 -2.43
N ASN A 191 -9.89 -9.80 -3.76
CA ASN A 191 -10.02 -11.01 -4.58
C ASN A 191 -11.12 -12.00 -4.15
N GLY A 192 -11.98 -11.63 -3.21
CA GLY A 192 -13.08 -12.44 -2.73
C GLY A 192 -14.40 -11.79 -3.08
N ALA A 193 -15.30 -11.70 -2.10
CA ALA A 193 -16.62 -11.13 -2.32
C ALA A 193 -17.29 -10.57 -1.06
N ILE A 194 -18.26 -9.68 -1.26
CA ILE A 194 -19.14 -9.16 -0.21
C ILE A 194 -20.50 -9.85 -0.33
N ARG A 195 -21.06 -10.31 0.80
CA ARG A 195 -22.36 -10.98 0.90
C ARG A 195 -23.22 -10.37 2.01
N ASP A 196 -24.48 -10.79 2.06
CA ASP A 196 -25.42 -10.39 3.11
C ASP A 196 -25.12 -11.16 4.41
N GLY A 197 -24.24 -10.59 5.24
CA GLY A 197 -23.91 -11.10 6.58
C GLY A 197 -22.42 -11.38 6.81
N TYR A 198 -21.64 -11.51 5.74
CA TYR A 198 -20.18 -11.66 5.82
C TYR A 198 -19.51 -11.14 4.55
N CYS A 199 -18.24 -10.79 4.67
CA CYS A 199 -17.34 -10.57 3.55
C CYS A 199 -16.19 -11.57 3.66
N TRP A 200 -15.56 -11.87 2.54
CA TRP A 200 -14.36 -12.68 2.55
C TRP A 200 -13.37 -12.17 1.53
N SER A 201 -12.10 -12.24 1.90
CA SER A 201 -10.94 -11.99 1.05
C SER A 201 -10.14 -13.26 0.91
N GLN A 202 -9.27 -13.31 -0.11
CA GLN A 202 -8.43 -14.47 -0.33
C GLN A 202 -7.06 -14.10 -0.89
N SER A 203 -6.07 -14.88 -0.49
CA SER A 203 -4.80 -14.99 -1.21
C SER A 203 -4.77 -16.31 -1.99
N ILE A 204 -3.64 -16.65 -2.61
CA ILE A 204 -3.47 -17.98 -3.21
C ILE A 204 -3.38 -19.10 -2.16
N HIS A 205 -2.94 -18.78 -0.93
CA HIS A 205 -2.67 -19.73 0.15
C HIS A 205 -3.81 -19.84 1.16
N ASP A 206 -4.53 -18.75 1.44
CA ASP A 206 -5.48 -18.66 2.54
C ASP A 206 -6.78 -17.93 2.17
N LEU A 207 -7.73 -17.99 3.10
CA LEU A 207 -9.03 -17.32 3.08
C LEU A 207 -9.25 -16.61 4.40
N ASP A 208 -9.67 -15.35 4.32
CA ASP A 208 -10.12 -14.59 5.48
C ASP A 208 -11.61 -14.30 5.36
N VAL A 209 -12.41 -14.86 6.25
CA VAL A 209 -13.86 -14.67 6.29
C VAL A 209 -14.21 -13.80 7.49
N ARG A 210 -14.88 -12.69 7.24
CA ARG A 210 -15.33 -11.72 8.24
C ARG A 210 -16.85 -11.76 8.32
N VAL A 211 -17.37 -12.37 9.38
CA VAL A 211 -18.80 -12.47 9.67
C VAL A 211 -19.21 -11.32 10.57
N LYS A 212 -20.14 -10.48 10.12
CA LYS A 212 -20.61 -9.32 10.89
C LYS A 212 -21.42 -9.79 12.10
N VAL A 213 -21.16 -9.21 13.27
CA VAL A 213 -21.94 -9.48 14.48
C VAL A 213 -22.50 -8.18 15.06
N GLY A 214 -23.58 -8.29 15.82
CA GLY A 214 -24.13 -7.14 16.53
C GLY A 214 -23.27 -6.72 17.73
N ALA A 215 -23.47 -5.49 18.20
CA ALA A 215 -22.74 -4.91 19.33
C ALA A 215 -22.95 -5.68 20.65
N GLU A 216 -24.01 -6.48 20.72
CA GLU A 216 -24.37 -7.36 21.84
C GLU A 216 -23.45 -8.60 21.98
N VAL A 217 -22.73 -8.97 20.92
CA VAL A 217 -21.86 -10.15 20.89
C VAL A 217 -20.46 -9.78 21.37
N THR A 218 -20.22 -9.95 22.67
CA THR A 218 -18.94 -9.59 23.31
C THR A 218 -18.18 -10.79 23.84
N SER A 219 -18.86 -11.91 24.06
CA SER A 219 -18.30 -13.08 24.73
C SER A 219 -18.15 -14.28 23.80
N ARG A 220 -17.05 -15.03 23.94
CA ARG A 220 -16.81 -16.28 23.20
C ARG A 220 -17.98 -17.26 23.31
N ASN A 221 -18.64 -17.33 24.46
CA ASN A 221 -19.75 -18.27 24.70
C ASN A 221 -20.98 -18.02 23.80
N GLN A 222 -21.10 -16.81 23.26
CA GLN A 222 -22.17 -16.41 22.35
C GLN A 222 -21.86 -16.79 20.89
N VAL A 223 -20.69 -17.39 20.62
CA VAL A 223 -20.24 -17.74 19.29
C VAL A 223 -19.84 -19.21 19.25
N ARG A 224 -20.28 -19.93 18.23
CA ARG A 224 -19.82 -21.29 17.91
C ARG A 224 -19.33 -21.31 16.48
N VAL A 225 -18.09 -21.74 16.28
CA VAL A 225 -17.49 -21.87 14.96
C VAL A 225 -17.05 -23.31 14.82
N ASP A 226 -17.74 -24.05 13.96
CA ASP A 226 -17.42 -25.43 13.62
C ASP A 226 -16.74 -25.42 12.24
N LEU A 227 -15.45 -25.74 12.22
CA LEU A 227 -14.67 -25.93 11.00
C LEU A 227 -14.44 -27.41 10.76
N SER A 228 -14.67 -27.85 9.54
CA SER A 228 -14.28 -29.16 9.02
C SER A 228 -13.52 -28.97 7.70
N HIS A 229 -12.81 -30.00 7.24
CA HIS A 229 -11.98 -29.90 6.05
C HIS A 229 -12.73 -29.40 4.81
N THR A 230 -14.05 -29.58 4.74
CA THR A 230 -14.90 -29.20 3.60
C THR A 230 -16.19 -28.50 4.03
N HIS A 231 -16.28 -28.01 5.26
CA HIS A 231 -17.52 -27.43 5.77
C HIS A 231 -17.22 -26.32 6.78
N LEU A 232 -17.93 -25.20 6.66
CA LEU A 232 -17.81 -24.05 7.55
C LEU A 232 -19.19 -23.72 8.11
N LYS A 233 -19.27 -23.67 9.44
CA LYS A 233 -20.46 -23.27 10.15
C LYS A 233 -20.12 -22.27 11.25
N VAL A 234 -20.69 -21.08 11.16
CA VAL A 234 -20.56 -20.00 12.12
C VAL A 234 -21.94 -19.72 12.70
N GLN A 235 -22.08 -19.85 14.01
CA GLN A 235 -23.30 -19.60 14.75
C GLN A 235 -23.08 -18.50 15.78
N VAL A 236 -24.06 -17.62 15.89
CA VAL A 236 -24.07 -16.47 16.80
C VAL A 236 -25.36 -16.49 17.60
N GLN A 237 -25.23 -16.41 18.92
CA GLN A 237 -26.33 -16.35 19.87
C GLN A 237 -26.86 -14.93 19.95
N ASP A 238 -28.15 -14.78 19.72
CA ASP A 238 -28.87 -13.51 19.93
C ASP A 238 -29.21 -13.36 21.42
N VAL A 239 -28.69 -12.29 22.04
CA VAL A 239 -28.87 -11.99 23.46
C VAL A 239 -30.32 -11.58 23.79
N GLY A 240 -31.05 -11.04 22.81
CA GLY A 240 -32.43 -10.59 23.01
C GLY A 240 -33.45 -11.75 23.00
N THR A 241 -33.16 -12.79 22.22
CA THR A 241 -34.13 -13.86 21.93
C THR A 241 -33.66 -15.26 22.36
N ASP A 242 -32.45 -15.35 22.94
CA ASP A 242 -31.75 -16.59 23.35
C ASP A 242 -31.73 -17.68 22.26
N SER A 243 -31.79 -17.25 21.01
CA SER A 243 -31.82 -18.09 19.83
C SER A 243 -30.49 -18.07 19.10
N TRP A 244 -30.10 -19.21 18.53
CA TRP A 244 -28.88 -19.32 17.73
C TRP A 244 -29.20 -19.04 16.26
N SER A 245 -28.55 -18.03 15.69
CA SER A 245 -28.54 -17.78 14.25
C SER A 245 -27.29 -18.38 13.63
N ALA A 246 -27.39 -18.90 12.40
CA ALA A 246 -26.24 -19.41 11.65
C ALA A 246 -26.02 -18.51 10.43
N PRO A 247 -25.33 -17.36 10.57
CA PRO A 247 -25.05 -16.46 9.45
C PRO A 247 -24.27 -17.13 8.32
N VAL A 248 -23.48 -18.16 8.64
CA VAL A 248 -22.71 -18.94 7.67
C VAL A 248 -22.90 -20.42 8.01
N ASP A 249 -23.46 -21.20 7.08
CA ASP A 249 -23.58 -22.65 7.19
C ASP A 249 -23.55 -23.24 5.78
N GLY A 250 -22.46 -23.88 5.42
CA GLY A 250 -22.33 -24.48 4.09
C GLY A 250 -21.04 -25.25 3.86
N ASP A 251 -21.07 -26.01 2.77
CA ASP A 251 -19.91 -26.77 2.30
C ASP A 251 -18.94 -25.88 1.52
N LEU A 252 -17.65 -26.08 1.76
CA LEU A 252 -16.57 -25.43 1.05
C LEU A 252 -16.31 -26.19 -0.27
N PRO A 253 -16.02 -25.50 -1.39
CA PRO A 253 -15.75 -26.16 -2.67
C PRO A 253 -14.45 -26.95 -2.66
N TRP A 254 -13.48 -26.58 -1.81
CA TRP A 254 -12.17 -27.23 -1.72
C TRP A 254 -11.78 -27.47 -0.26
N ARG A 255 -10.77 -28.33 -0.08
CA ARG A 255 -10.29 -28.71 1.24
C ARG A 255 -9.41 -27.63 1.88
N ILE A 256 -9.56 -27.47 3.20
CA ILE A 256 -8.72 -26.61 4.05
C ILE A 256 -7.87 -27.44 5.02
N LYS A 257 -6.75 -26.87 5.48
CA LYS A 257 -5.90 -27.43 6.54
C LYS A 257 -6.46 -27.01 7.89
N LEU A 258 -7.14 -27.91 8.59
CA LEU A 258 -7.77 -27.61 9.88
C LEU A 258 -6.78 -27.23 10.97
N ASP A 259 -5.58 -27.83 10.95
CA ASP A 259 -4.56 -27.58 11.97
C ASP A 259 -4.01 -26.15 11.92
N ASP A 260 -4.03 -25.53 10.73
CA ASP A 260 -3.54 -24.17 10.48
C ASP A 260 -4.68 -23.14 10.42
N SER A 261 -5.94 -23.58 10.46
CA SER A 261 -7.10 -22.68 10.40
C SER A 261 -7.50 -22.20 11.81
N ILE A 262 -7.69 -20.90 11.97
CA ILE A 262 -8.01 -20.28 13.25
C ILE A 262 -9.19 -19.32 13.14
N TRP A 263 -9.88 -19.09 14.24
CA TRP A 263 -10.93 -18.07 14.32
C TRP A 263 -10.76 -17.19 15.55
N THR A 264 -11.10 -15.92 15.38
CA THR A 264 -11.03 -14.88 16.41
C THR A 264 -12.32 -14.08 16.44
N LEU A 265 -12.83 -13.79 17.64
CA LEU A 265 -13.95 -12.88 17.84
C LEU A 265 -13.41 -11.48 18.14
N VAL A 266 -13.84 -10.48 17.38
CA VAL A 266 -13.69 -9.06 17.71
C VAL A 266 -15.00 -8.61 18.36
N PRO A 267 -15.00 -8.34 19.69
CA PRO A 267 -16.22 -8.02 20.43
C PRO A 267 -16.98 -6.83 19.83
N GLY A 268 -18.27 -7.04 19.53
CA GLY A 268 -19.17 -6.02 19.03
C GLY A 268 -18.92 -5.53 17.59
N ASP A 269 -18.11 -6.26 16.81
CA ASP A 269 -17.77 -5.89 15.44
C ASP A 269 -17.92 -7.08 14.47
N HIS A 270 -16.99 -8.06 14.51
CA HIS A 270 -17.03 -9.21 13.60
C HIS A 270 -16.32 -10.45 14.17
N ILE A 271 -16.65 -11.61 13.60
CA ILE A 271 -15.88 -12.85 13.77
C ILE A 271 -14.97 -12.98 12.54
N LEU A 272 -13.66 -13.10 12.78
CA LEU A 272 -12.66 -13.36 11.76
C LEU A 272 -12.33 -14.85 11.76
N VAL A 273 -12.53 -15.52 10.63
CA VAL A 273 -12.18 -16.93 10.40
C VAL A 273 -11.10 -16.95 9.32
N ASN A 274 -9.88 -17.31 9.70
CA ASN A 274 -8.77 -17.52 8.79
C ASN A 274 -8.65 -19.03 8.50
N MET A 275 -8.65 -19.39 7.22
CA MET A 275 -8.58 -20.77 6.76
C MET A 275 -7.45 -20.94 5.75
N GLU A 276 -6.53 -21.84 6.07
CA GLU A 276 -5.42 -22.21 5.21
C GLU A 276 -5.87 -23.22 4.14
N LYS A 277 -5.60 -22.95 2.87
CA LYS A 277 -5.99 -23.84 1.76
C LYS A 277 -5.07 -25.07 1.73
N ALA A 278 -5.63 -26.22 1.38
CA ALA A 278 -4.83 -27.44 1.19
C ALA A 278 -4.01 -27.41 -0.12
N GLU A 279 -4.49 -26.69 -1.13
CA GLU A 279 -3.85 -26.52 -2.44
C GLU A 279 -3.83 -25.02 -2.80
N GLU A 280 -2.73 -24.57 -3.40
CA GLU A 280 -2.57 -23.21 -3.93
C GLU A 280 -3.54 -22.97 -5.09
N ARG A 281 -4.67 -22.32 -4.81
CA ARG A 281 -5.72 -22.09 -5.79
C ARG A 281 -6.59 -20.89 -5.44
N TRP A 282 -6.99 -20.15 -6.48
CA TRP A 282 -8.03 -19.14 -6.41
C TRP A 282 -9.42 -19.77 -6.36
N TRP A 283 -10.17 -19.47 -5.30
CA TRP A 283 -11.52 -19.98 -5.11
C TRP A 283 -12.51 -19.08 -5.84
N ASP A 284 -13.42 -19.70 -6.59
CA ASP A 284 -14.51 -19.00 -7.28
C ASP A 284 -15.69 -18.70 -6.35
N GLN A 285 -15.76 -19.31 -5.18
CA GLN A 285 -16.82 -19.10 -4.19
C GLN A 285 -16.34 -19.56 -2.81
N LEU A 286 -16.89 -18.99 -1.73
CA LEU A 286 -16.61 -19.46 -0.37
C LEU A 286 -17.43 -20.72 -0.06
N LEU A 287 -18.75 -20.63 -0.19
CA LEU A 287 -19.67 -21.77 -0.04
C LEU A 287 -20.19 -22.25 -1.40
N VAL A 288 -20.47 -23.55 -1.52
CA VAL A 288 -21.03 -24.14 -2.75
C VAL A 288 -22.42 -23.57 -3.11
N SER A 289 -23.14 -23.05 -2.13
CA SER A 289 -24.46 -22.43 -2.30
C SER A 289 -24.42 -20.99 -2.83
N GLU A 290 -23.24 -20.38 -2.95
CA GLU A 290 -23.09 -18.97 -3.34
C GLU A 290 -22.92 -18.74 -4.85
N ALA A 291 -23.04 -17.48 -5.25
CA ALA A 291 -22.68 -17.04 -6.59
C ALA A 291 -21.15 -17.01 -6.77
N LYS A 292 -20.71 -17.55 -7.91
CA LYS A 292 -19.29 -17.59 -8.30
C LYS A 292 -18.76 -16.22 -8.70
N ILE A 293 -17.55 -15.90 -8.27
CA ILE A 293 -16.77 -14.76 -8.73
C ILE A 293 -15.99 -15.11 -9.99
N ASN A 294 -15.68 -14.10 -10.79
CA ASN A 294 -14.84 -14.28 -11.96
C ASN A 294 -13.36 -14.37 -11.56
N VAL A 295 -12.86 -15.60 -11.42
CA VAL A 295 -11.45 -15.90 -11.09
C VAL A 295 -10.46 -15.33 -12.11
N ARG A 296 -10.88 -15.04 -13.33
CA ARG A 296 -9.96 -14.44 -14.30
C ARG A 296 -9.75 -12.95 -13.99
N ALA A 297 -10.77 -12.25 -13.50
CA ALA A 297 -10.72 -10.82 -13.20
C ALA A 297 -10.02 -10.49 -11.86
N ILE A 298 -9.57 -11.49 -11.11
CA ILE A 298 -8.85 -11.29 -9.84
C ILE A 298 -7.43 -10.79 -10.11
N ASP A 299 -6.84 -10.11 -9.13
CA ASP A 299 -5.43 -9.72 -9.20
C ASP A 299 -4.54 -10.84 -8.65
N PRO A 300 -3.78 -11.58 -9.49
CA PRO A 300 -2.87 -12.61 -9.05
C PRO A 300 -1.50 -12.04 -8.61
N SER A 301 -1.34 -10.72 -8.55
CA SER A 301 -0.08 -10.11 -8.13
C SER A 301 0.28 -10.54 -6.70
N LYS A 302 1.57 -10.82 -6.50
CA LYS A 302 2.14 -11.06 -5.18
C LYS A 302 3.46 -10.31 -5.05
N PRO A 303 3.85 -9.94 -3.81
CA PRO A 303 5.16 -9.37 -3.54
C PRO A 303 6.28 -10.23 -4.12
N PHE A 304 7.36 -9.60 -4.55
CA PHE A 304 8.50 -10.31 -5.13
C PHE A 304 9.14 -11.27 -4.12
N GLU A 305 9.09 -10.91 -2.84
CA GLU A 305 9.63 -11.66 -1.71
C GLU A 305 8.90 -12.99 -1.47
N ASP A 306 7.62 -13.06 -1.84
CA ASP A 306 6.75 -14.25 -1.68
C ASP A 306 6.85 -15.22 -2.87
N LEU A 307 7.76 -14.94 -3.82
CA LEU A 307 8.14 -15.89 -4.86
C LEU A 307 9.17 -16.89 -4.32
N ASP A 308 9.15 -18.11 -4.84
CA ASP A 308 10.20 -19.08 -4.60
C ASP A 308 11.55 -18.62 -5.18
N GLU A 309 12.66 -19.11 -4.64
CA GLU A 309 14.01 -18.69 -5.00
C GLU A 309 14.31 -18.86 -6.51
N GLU A 310 13.77 -19.90 -7.14
CA GLU A 310 13.92 -20.14 -8.57
C GLU A 310 13.20 -19.06 -9.40
N SER A 311 11.94 -18.77 -9.07
CA SER A 311 11.17 -17.68 -9.69
C SER A 311 11.83 -16.32 -9.48
N GLN A 312 12.33 -16.03 -8.27
CA GLN A 312 13.04 -14.78 -7.97
C GLN A 312 14.31 -14.64 -8.82
N ALA A 313 15.14 -15.69 -8.88
CA ALA A 313 16.35 -15.71 -9.68
C ALA A 313 16.04 -15.49 -11.17
N LYS A 314 14.94 -16.07 -11.67
CA LYS A 314 14.52 -15.89 -13.06
C LYS A 314 14.10 -14.46 -13.36
N ILE A 315 13.31 -13.84 -12.47
CA ILE A 315 12.90 -12.45 -12.63
C ILE A 315 14.10 -11.51 -12.55
N GLN A 316 15.06 -11.76 -11.65
CA GLN A 316 16.30 -10.99 -11.57
C GLN A 316 17.13 -11.11 -12.85
N GLU A 317 17.27 -12.33 -13.41
CA GLU A 317 17.94 -12.56 -14.69
C GLU A 317 17.26 -11.77 -15.83
N LEU A 318 15.92 -11.85 -15.92
CA LEU A 318 15.15 -11.12 -16.92
C LEU A 318 15.29 -9.60 -16.77
N THR A 319 15.27 -9.11 -15.52
CA THR A 319 15.44 -7.70 -15.20
C THR A 319 16.82 -7.21 -15.58
N TYR A 320 17.87 -7.96 -15.24
CA TYR A 320 19.24 -7.67 -15.63
C TYR A 320 19.38 -7.64 -17.15
N ASN A 321 18.86 -8.64 -17.86
CA ASN A 321 18.91 -8.71 -19.31
C ASN A 321 18.18 -7.53 -19.97
N ASN A 322 17.01 -7.14 -19.45
CA ASN A 322 16.26 -5.99 -19.94
C ASN A 322 17.05 -4.69 -19.75
N ILE A 323 17.66 -4.50 -18.57
CA ILE A 323 18.52 -3.35 -18.26
C ILE A 323 19.75 -3.30 -19.20
N GLN A 324 20.41 -4.43 -19.45
CA GLN A 324 21.52 -4.49 -20.41
C GLN A 324 21.08 -4.09 -21.81
N ARG A 325 19.95 -4.63 -22.29
CA ARG A 325 19.39 -4.31 -23.61
C ARG A 325 19.06 -2.82 -23.75
N GLN A 326 18.45 -2.21 -22.74
CA GLN A 326 18.15 -0.77 -22.74
C GLN A 326 19.41 0.09 -22.74
N MET A 327 20.48 -0.36 -22.08
CA MET A 327 21.80 0.29 -22.13
C MET A 327 22.57 0.00 -23.43
N GLY A 328 22.01 -0.73 -24.39
CA GLY A 328 22.71 -1.18 -25.60
C GLY A 328 23.88 -2.12 -25.32
N ARG A 329 23.93 -2.71 -24.11
CA ARG A 329 24.94 -3.66 -23.68
C ARG A 329 24.47 -5.09 -23.98
N LYS A 330 25.44 -5.97 -24.23
CA LYS A 330 25.16 -7.39 -24.52
C LYS A 330 24.69 -8.09 -23.24
N THR A 331 23.75 -9.01 -23.38
CA THR A 331 23.34 -9.86 -22.25
C THR A 331 24.46 -10.86 -21.90
N PRO A 332 24.51 -11.43 -20.68
CA PRO A 332 25.53 -12.42 -20.31
C PRO A 332 25.55 -13.63 -21.25
N LYS A 333 24.39 -14.02 -21.77
CA LYS A 333 24.27 -15.10 -22.76
C LYS A 333 24.89 -14.70 -24.10
N GLN A 334 24.64 -13.48 -24.57
CA GLN A 334 25.25 -12.94 -25.78
C GLN A 334 26.77 -12.78 -25.63
N GLU A 335 27.25 -12.33 -24.46
CA GLU A 335 28.68 -12.23 -24.17
C GLU A 335 29.37 -13.60 -24.17
N LYS A 336 28.74 -14.62 -23.57
CA LYS A 336 29.24 -16.01 -23.62
C LYS A 336 29.30 -16.53 -25.06
N VAL A 337 28.26 -16.28 -25.86
CA VAL A 337 28.23 -16.67 -27.28
C VAL A 337 29.33 -15.95 -28.04
N GLU A 338 29.53 -14.66 -27.81
CA GLU A 338 30.60 -13.89 -28.43
C GLU A 338 31.99 -14.42 -28.07
N ASN A 339 32.22 -14.74 -26.79
CA ASN A 339 33.49 -15.31 -26.33
C ASN A 339 33.75 -16.68 -26.96
N LEU A 340 32.72 -17.52 -27.06
CA LEU A 340 32.82 -18.82 -27.74
C LEU A 340 33.11 -18.66 -29.24
N LEU A 341 32.44 -17.72 -29.91
CA LEU A 341 32.68 -17.41 -31.32
C LEU A 341 34.10 -16.89 -31.55
N ARG A 342 34.59 -16.03 -30.65
CA ARG A 342 35.97 -15.53 -30.68
C ARG A 342 36.98 -16.66 -30.51
N GLU A 343 36.76 -17.55 -29.56
CA GLU A 343 37.63 -18.73 -29.37
C GLU A 343 37.60 -19.66 -30.60
N ALA A 344 36.42 -19.89 -31.18
CA ALA A 344 36.28 -20.69 -32.40
C ALA A 344 36.95 -20.02 -33.62
N TRP A 345 36.93 -18.69 -33.70
CA TRP A 345 37.55 -17.91 -34.76
C TRP A 345 39.07 -18.11 -34.81
N ASP A 346 39.70 -18.15 -33.63
CA ASP A 346 41.17 -18.26 -33.47
C ASP A 346 41.69 -19.71 -33.50
N LYS A 347 40.79 -20.70 -33.54
CA LYS A 347 41.15 -22.12 -33.50
C LYS A 347 41.89 -22.59 -34.76
N ASP A 348 42.82 -23.52 -34.58
CA ASP A 348 43.57 -24.16 -35.68
C ASP A 348 42.64 -24.90 -36.65
N GLY A 349 42.67 -24.49 -37.93
CA GLY A 349 41.77 -24.97 -38.99
C GLY A 349 40.58 -24.06 -39.29
N SER A 350 40.39 -22.97 -38.54
CA SER A 350 39.40 -21.94 -38.85
C SER A 350 39.80 -21.16 -40.12
N PRO A 351 38.88 -20.95 -41.09
CA PRO A 351 39.15 -20.14 -42.28
C PRO A 351 39.39 -18.66 -41.94
N PHE A 352 39.11 -18.24 -40.70
CA PHE A 352 39.27 -16.87 -40.22
C PHE A 352 40.48 -16.67 -39.30
N LYS A 353 41.28 -17.71 -39.08
CA LYS A 353 42.44 -17.64 -38.18
C LYS A 353 43.40 -16.51 -38.57
N GLY A 354 43.66 -15.60 -37.64
CA GLY A 354 44.57 -14.46 -37.84
C GLY A 354 43.89 -13.20 -38.42
N GLN A 355 42.58 -13.22 -38.69
CA GLN A 355 41.80 -12.02 -38.94
C GLN A 355 41.21 -11.47 -37.62
N PRO A 356 41.07 -10.13 -37.47
CA PRO A 356 40.43 -9.56 -36.28
C PRO A 356 38.97 -10.04 -36.19
N PHE A 357 38.53 -10.41 -34.99
CA PHE A 357 37.16 -10.81 -34.73
C PHE A 357 36.20 -9.65 -35.04
N ASP A 358 35.32 -9.85 -36.03
CA ASP A 358 34.25 -8.90 -36.37
C ASP A 358 32.88 -9.53 -36.05
N PRO A 359 32.22 -9.10 -34.96
CA PRO A 359 30.92 -9.62 -34.57
C PRO A 359 29.79 -9.27 -35.55
N SER A 360 30.01 -8.39 -36.54
CA SER A 360 29.02 -8.01 -37.56
C SER A 360 28.94 -9.01 -38.72
N ILE A 361 30.00 -9.80 -38.92
CA ILE A 361 30.06 -10.86 -39.96
C ILE A 361 29.22 -12.07 -39.55
N VAL A 362 29.03 -12.26 -38.24
CA VAL A 362 28.20 -13.30 -37.68
C VAL A 362 26.86 -12.66 -37.31
N ASN A 363 25.78 -13.02 -38.00
CA ASN A 363 24.47 -12.43 -37.73
C ASN A 363 23.90 -13.04 -36.43
N VAL A 364 24.29 -12.49 -35.27
CA VAL A 364 23.94 -13.00 -33.93
C VAL A 364 22.55 -12.55 -33.46
N SER A 365 21.81 -11.83 -34.31
CA SER A 365 20.52 -11.16 -34.04
C SER A 365 19.37 -12.10 -33.62
N ASN A 366 19.54 -13.42 -33.68
CA ASN A 366 18.46 -14.41 -33.53
C ASN A 366 18.57 -15.35 -32.32
N TYR A 367 19.46 -15.10 -31.35
CA TYR A 367 19.69 -16.01 -30.22
C TYR A 367 18.77 -15.79 -29.00
N ASP A 368 17.80 -14.88 -29.07
CA ASP A 368 16.91 -14.56 -27.95
C ASP A 368 15.76 -15.59 -27.75
N ASP A 369 15.55 -16.52 -28.70
CA ASP A 369 14.49 -17.56 -28.68
C ASP A 369 15.01 -19.01 -28.45
N LEU A 370 16.30 -19.17 -28.14
CA LEU A 370 16.91 -20.42 -27.63
C LEU A 370 17.30 -20.21 -26.17
#